data_AF-A0A8I6XM71-F1
#
_entry.id   AF-A0A8I6XM71-F1
#
_cell.length_a   1.000
_cell.length_b   1.000
_cell.length_c   1.000
_cell.angle_alpha   90.00
_cell.angle_beta   90.00
_cell.angle_gamma   90.00
#
_symmetry.space_group_name_H-M   'P 1'
#
loop_
_entity.id
_entity.type
_entity.pdbx_description
1 polymer ?
#
loop_
_entity_poly.entity_id
_entity_poly.type
_entity_poly.pdbx_seq_one_letter_code
_entity_poly.pdbx_strand_id
1 'polypeptide(L)'
;MVKLATAREARLYGPALAVRRWEYINAGAYMFGTLLLAAGLAALCASEGGVGPRDVGLAVAVVAAVNAHDLGAHLAGVDCRMGLARFDPQLGLVELLAPALHIAGCALAIVGLVLQLFSKGDRLERRAADALLAGAVLWILG
;
A
#
# COMPACT_ATOMS: atom_id res chain seq x y z
N MET A 1 -2.01 -12.56 3.92
CA MET A 1 -0.55 -12.81 4.05
C MET A 1 -0.16 -14.10 4.79
N VAL A 2 -1.08 -14.85 5.43
CA VAL A 2 -0.74 -16.11 6.14
C VAL A 2 -0.16 -17.20 5.21
N LYS A 3 -0.51 -17.20 3.91
CA LYS A 3 -0.02 -18.20 2.93
C LYS A 3 1.42 -18.01 2.46
N LEU A 4 2.03 -16.84 2.65
CA LEU A 4 3.40 -16.57 2.19
C LEU A 4 4.46 -16.77 3.28
N ALA A 5 4.04 -16.89 4.55
CA ALA A 5 4.96 -17.09 5.67
C ALA A 5 5.76 -18.40 5.54
N THR A 6 5.09 -19.49 5.17
CA THR A 6 5.74 -20.79 4.91
C THR A 6 6.67 -20.76 3.71
N ALA A 7 6.33 -20.00 2.66
CA ALA A 7 7.21 -19.84 1.49
C ALA A 7 8.49 -19.07 1.83
N ARG A 8 8.42 -18.12 2.78
CA ARG A 8 9.59 -17.37 3.27
C ARG A 8 10.49 -18.22 4.15
N GLU A 9 9.93 -19.06 5.01
CA GLU A 9 10.70 -19.99 5.85
C GLU A 9 11.50 -21.03 5.04
N ALA A 10 11.09 -21.30 3.80
CA ALA A 10 11.79 -22.20 2.89
C ALA A 10 12.97 -21.54 2.13
N ARG A 11 13.15 -20.20 2.20
CA ARG A 11 14.25 -19.51 1.51
C ARG A 11 15.59 -19.81 2.17
N LEU A 12 16.60 -20.11 1.36
CA LEU A 12 17.98 -20.36 1.79
C LEU A 12 18.79 -19.06 2.02
N TYR A 13 18.15 -17.90 1.93
CA TYR A 13 18.76 -16.57 2.03
C TYR A 13 17.93 -15.64 2.91
N GLY A 14 18.57 -14.58 3.39
CA GLY A 14 18.04 -13.68 4.40
C GLY A 14 18.58 -14.02 5.81
N PRO A 15 18.48 -13.08 6.76
CA PRO A 15 18.98 -13.28 8.11
C PRO A 15 18.23 -14.40 8.84
N ALA A 16 18.95 -15.13 9.71
CA ALA A 16 18.38 -16.25 10.46
C ALA A 16 17.15 -15.83 11.28
N LEU A 17 16.17 -16.75 11.37
CA LEU A 17 14.83 -16.60 11.96
C LEU A 17 14.75 -16.02 13.39
N ALA A 18 15.87 -15.75 14.07
CA ALA A 18 15.91 -15.02 15.35
C ALA A 18 15.84 -13.47 15.20
N VAL A 19 16.06 -12.92 13.99
CA VAL A 19 15.89 -11.49 13.68
C VAL A 19 14.40 -11.11 13.43
N ARG A 20 13.49 -12.10 13.47
CA ARG A 20 12.03 -12.05 13.18
C ARG A 20 11.16 -11.15 14.06
N ARG A 21 11.70 -10.42 15.04
CA ARG A 21 10.90 -9.47 15.84
C ARG A 21 10.25 -8.40 14.95
N TRP A 22 10.94 -7.98 13.90
CA TRP A 22 10.42 -7.04 12.92
C TRP A 22 9.29 -7.61 12.06
N GLU A 23 9.27 -8.92 11.77
CA GLU A 23 8.16 -9.55 11.05
C GLU A 23 6.87 -9.55 11.87
N TYR A 24 6.95 -9.83 13.18
CA TYR A 24 5.80 -9.78 14.07
C TYR A 24 5.30 -8.35 14.31
N ILE A 25 6.21 -7.39 14.42
CA ILE A 25 5.86 -5.96 14.49
C ILE A 25 5.18 -5.52 13.18
N ASN A 26 5.68 -5.95 12.02
CA ASN A 26 5.07 -5.65 10.73
C ASN A 26 3.66 -6.28 10.61
N ALA A 27 3.51 -7.55 10.99
CA ALA A 27 2.21 -8.22 11.01
C ALA A 27 1.21 -7.52 11.96
N GLY A 28 1.69 -7.10 13.14
CA GLY A 28 0.91 -6.30 14.09
C GLY A 28 0.52 -4.94 13.53
N ALA A 29 1.45 -4.23 12.90
CA ALA A 29 1.21 -2.95 12.24
C ALA A 29 0.20 -3.06 11.08
N TYR A 30 0.25 -4.16 10.31
CA TYR A 30 -0.73 -4.47 9.29
C TYR A 30 -2.12 -4.69 9.85
N MET A 31 -2.24 -5.55 10.87
CA MET A 31 -3.51 -5.82 11.55
C MET A 31 -4.09 -4.53 12.12
N PHE A 32 -3.26 -3.73 12.79
CA PHE A 32 -3.66 -2.45 13.38
C PHE A 32 -4.09 -1.45 12.30
N GLY A 33 -3.30 -1.29 11.24
CA GLY A 33 -3.62 -0.42 10.10
C GLY A 33 -4.89 -0.84 9.37
N THR A 34 -5.11 -2.16 9.19
CA THR A 34 -6.32 -2.71 8.58
C THR A 34 -7.55 -2.44 9.45
N LEU A 35 -7.44 -2.61 10.77
CA LEU A 35 -8.52 -2.30 11.72
C LEU A 35 -8.84 -0.80 11.72
N LEU A 36 -7.83 0.06 11.71
CA LEU A 36 -7.99 1.51 11.60
C LEU A 36 -8.68 1.92 10.30
N LEU A 37 -8.27 1.34 9.18
CA LEU A 37 -8.88 1.61 7.88
C LEU A 37 -10.34 1.15 7.84
N ALA A 38 -10.63 -0.06 8.34
CA ALA A 38 -11.98 -0.60 8.42
C ALA A 38 -12.88 0.25 9.33
N ALA A 39 -12.36 0.68 10.49
CA ALA A 39 -13.07 1.57 11.41
C ALA A 39 -13.31 2.95 10.78
N GLY A 40 -12.32 3.50 10.08
CA GLY A 40 -12.46 4.76 9.34
C GLY A 40 -13.51 4.68 8.23
N LEU A 41 -13.50 3.63 7.43
CA LEU A 41 -14.52 3.38 6.41
C LEU A 41 -15.92 3.19 7.03
N ALA A 42 -16.03 2.44 8.13
CA ALA A 42 -17.29 2.28 8.84
C ALA A 42 -17.82 3.60 9.42
N ALA A 43 -16.94 4.43 9.99
CA ALA A 43 -17.28 5.76 10.49
C ALA A 43 -17.71 6.70 9.35
N LEU A 44 -17.07 6.60 8.19
CA LEU A 44 -17.46 7.34 6.99
C LEU A 44 -18.83 6.90 6.45
N CYS A 45 -19.14 5.59 6.47
CA CYS A 45 -20.47 5.09 6.12
C CYS A 45 -21.57 5.50 7.12
N ALA A 46 -21.20 5.72 8.39
CA ALA A 46 -22.11 6.15 9.45
C ALA A 46 -22.25 7.69 9.54
N SER A 47 -21.42 8.44 8.83
CA SER A 47 -21.44 9.91 8.83
C SER A 47 -22.59 10.44 7.99
N GLU A 48 -23.51 11.17 8.61
CA GLU A 48 -24.61 11.86 7.90
C GLU A 48 -24.12 13.04 7.03
N GLY A 49 -22.88 13.49 7.24
CA GLY A 49 -22.25 14.60 6.51
C GLY A 49 -21.63 14.19 5.16
N GLY A 50 -21.70 12.92 4.79
CA GLY A 50 -21.04 12.38 3.59
C GLY A 50 -19.52 12.30 3.71
N VAL A 51 -18.87 11.75 2.68
CA VAL A 51 -17.42 11.56 2.63
C VAL A 51 -16.82 12.56 1.66
N GLY A 52 -15.96 13.46 2.16
CA GLY A 52 -15.29 14.46 1.32
C GLY A 52 -13.97 13.95 0.72
N PRO A 53 -13.44 14.63 -0.32
CA PRO A 53 -12.14 14.28 -0.92
C PRO A 53 -10.98 14.26 0.08
N ARG A 54 -11.06 15.08 1.15
CA ARG A 54 -10.07 15.14 2.21
C ARG A 54 -10.04 13.88 3.06
N ASP A 55 -11.23 13.36 3.40
CA ASP A 55 -11.37 12.16 4.22
C ASP A 55 -10.90 10.92 3.46
N VAL A 56 -11.27 10.84 2.17
CA VAL A 56 -10.73 9.81 1.26
C VAL A 56 -9.21 9.95 1.14
N GLY A 57 -8.69 11.16 0.98
CA GLY A 57 -7.25 11.41 0.86
C GLY A 57 -6.46 10.96 2.09
N LEU A 58 -6.98 11.20 3.29
CA LEU A 58 -6.39 10.73 4.54
C LEU A 58 -6.38 9.19 4.61
N ALA A 59 -7.51 8.55 4.28
CA ALA A 59 -7.60 7.09 4.26
C ALA A 59 -6.59 6.47 3.28
N VAL A 60 -6.49 7.02 2.06
CA VAL A 60 -5.53 6.58 1.04
C VAL A 60 -4.08 6.80 1.50
N ALA A 61 -3.78 7.90 2.20
CA ALA A 61 -2.44 8.13 2.75
C ALA A 61 -2.05 7.10 3.83
N VAL A 62 -3.00 6.70 4.69
CA VAL A 62 -2.78 5.63 5.68
C VAL A 62 -2.50 4.30 4.96
N VAL A 63 -3.28 3.95 3.93
CA VAL A 63 -3.03 2.75 3.11
C VAL A 63 -1.63 2.78 2.49
N ALA A 64 -1.22 3.91 1.92
CA ALA A 64 0.11 4.08 1.35
C ALA A 64 1.21 3.85 2.39
N ALA A 65 1.06 4.40 3.60
CA ALA A 65 2.02 4.24 4.68
C ALA A 65 2.16 2.77 5.13
N VAL A 66 1.05 2.03 5.24
CA VAL A 66 1.08 0.60 5.58
C VAL A 66 1.80 -0.21 4.50
N ASN A 67 1.49 0.01 3.22
CA ASN A 67 2.17 -0.69 2.12
C ASN A 67 3.66 -0.31 2.02
N ALA A 68 4.02 0.95 2.30
CA ALA A 68 5.41 1.40 2.32
C ALA A 68 6.21 0.75 3.47
N HIS A 69 5.59 0.59 4.64
CA HIS A 69 6.19 -0.15 5.74
C HIS A 69 6.40 -1.63 5.38
N ASP A 70 5.42 -2.27 4.73
CA ASP A 70 5.54 -3.66 4.25
C ASP A 70 6.74 -3.83 3.33
N LEU A 71 6.81 -2.94 2.32
CA LEU A 71 7.89 -2.94 1.35
C LEU A 71 9.23 -2.76 2.05
N GLY A 72 9.31 -1.84 3.03
CA GLY A 72 10.49 -1.67 3.86
C GLY A 72 10.88 -2.92 4.65
N ALA A 73 9.90 -3.64 5.22
CA ALA A 73 10.14 -4.88 5.92
C ALA A 73 10.62 -5.99 4.98
N HIS A 74 10.08 -6.07 3.76
CA HIS A 74 10.55 -7.01 2.73
C HIS A 74 11.97 -6.72 2.28
N LEU A 75 12.31 -5.46 2.05
CA LEU A 75 13.66 -5.04 1.74
C LEU A 75 14.63 -5.40 2.88
N ALA A 76 14.27 -5.09 4.13
CA ALA A 76 15.08 -5.43 5.29
C ALA A 76 15.24 -6.96 5.46
N GLY A 77 14.19 -7.74 5.16
CA GLY A 77 14.20 -9.20 5.23
C GLY A 77 15.14 -9.87 4.21
N VAL A 78 15.61 -9.13 3.20
CA VAL A 78 16.61 -9.61 2.23
C VAL A 78 17.89 -8.78 2.23
N ASP A 79 18.17 -8.07 3.33
CA ASP A 79 19.34 -7.17 3.48
C ASP A 79 19.45 -6.14 2.33
N CYS A 80 18.31 -5.67 1.83
CA CYS A 80 18.18 -4.77 0.68
C CYS A 80 18.83 -5.31 -0.62
N ARG A 81 19.07 -6.62 -0.72
CA ARG A 81 19.67 -7.26 -1.90
C ARG A 81 18.64 -7.46 -3.02
N MET A 82 18.30 -6.35 -3.69
CA MET A 82 17.33 -6.32 -4.79
C MET A 82 17.64 -7.26 -5.96
N GLY A 83 18.91 -7.65 -6.13
CA GLY A 83 19.31 -8.62 -7.15
C GLY A 83 18.65 -9.99 -7.01
N LEU A 84 18.21 -10.36 -5.80
CA LEU A 84 17.52 -11.63 -5.52
C LEU A 84 16.16 -11.71 -6.22
N ALA A 85 15.49 -10.58 -6.48
CA ALA A 85 14.22 -10.54 -7.19
C ALA A 85 14.30 -11.07 -8.63
N ARG A 86 15.50 -11.18 -9.21
CA ARG A 86 15.72 -11.80 -10.52
C ARG A 86 15.63 -13.32 -10.49
N PHE A 87 15.87 -13.92 -9.32
CA PHE A 87 15.94 -15.37 -9.14
C PHE A 87 14.72 -15.91 -8.38
N ASP A 88 14.05 -15.07 -7.60
CA ASP A 88 12.79 -15.38 -6.93
C ASP A 88 11.66 -14.47 -7.46
N PRO A 89 10.79 -14.98 -8.37
CA PRO A 89 9.66 -14.22 -8.88
C PRO A 89 8.60 -13.94 -7.82
N GLN A 90 8.50 -14.74 -6.76
CA GLN A 90 7.60 -14.45 -5.64
C GLN A 90 8.09 -13.20 -4.89
N LEU A 91 9.40 -13.11 -4.62
CA LEU A 91 10.00 -11.91 -4.03
C LEU A 91 9.80 -10.70 -4.95
N GLY A 92 10.11 -10.85 -6.25
CA GLY A 92 10.04 -9.75 -7.20
C GLY A 92 8.61 -9.24 -7.45
N LEU A 93 7.68 -10.12 -7.76
CA LEU A 93 6.32 -9.73 -8.18
C LEU A 93 5.40 -9.46 -6.99
N VAL A 94 5.40 -10.33 -5.99
CA VAL A 94 4.39 -10.31 -4.92
C VAL A 94 4.86 -9.48 -3.73
N GLU A 95 6.14 -9.57 -3.36
CA GLU A 95 6.65 -8.93 -2.15
C GLU A 95 7.27 -7.55 -2.41
N LEU A 96 7.60 -7.23 -3.67
CA LEU A 96 8.16 -5.92 -4.04
C LEU A 96 7.26 -5.15 -5.02
N LEU A 97 6.95 -5.73 -6.19
CA LEU A 97 6.22 -5.01 -7.24
C LEU A 97 4.78 -4.69 -6.84
N ALA A 98 4.05 -5.65 -6.29
CA ALA A 98 2.66 -5.46 -5.85
C ALA A 98 2.52 -4.31 -4.82
N PRO A 99 3.27 -4.30 -3.69
CA PRO A 99 3.26 -3.17 -2.75
C PRO A 99 3.69 -1.85 -3.40
N ALA A 100 4.66 -1.87 -4.31
CA ALA A 100 5.11 -0.66 -5.02
C ALA A 100 4.02 -0.10 -5.95
N LEU A 101 3.30 -0.95 -6.67
CA LEU A 101 2.15 -0.56 -7.50
C LEU A 101 1.02 0.00 -6.63
N HIS A 102 0.75 -0.61 -5.48
CA HIS A 102 -0.21 -0.09 -4.50
C HIS A 102 0.15 1.31 -4.00
N ILE A 103 1.41 1.55 -3.62
CA ILE A 103 1.89 2.87 -3.17
C ILE A 103 1.76 3.89 -4.29
N ALA A 104 2.16 3.52 -5.51
CA ALA A 104 2.04 4.40 -6.68
C ALA A 104 0.57 4.72 -7.00
N GLY A 105 -0.32 3.74 -6.89
CA GLY A 105 -1.77 3.91 -7.04
C GLY A 105 -2.34 4.88 -6.01
N CYS A 106 -1.96 4.72 -4.74
CA CYS A 106 -2.34 5.64 -3.67
C CYS A 106 -1.83 7.06 -3.92
N ALA A 107 -0.59 7.22 -4.38
CA ALA A 107 -0.02 8.51 -4.69
C ALA A 107 -0.78 9.22 -5.82
N LEU A 108 -1.12 8.51 -6.90
CA LEU A 108 -1.94 9.05 -7.99
C LEU A 108 -3.36 9.40 -7.52
N ALA A 109 -3.96 8.58 -6.65
CA ALA A 109 -5.26 8.86 -6.07
C ALA A 109 -5.23 10.13 -5.21
N ILE A 110 -4.20 10.32 -4.38
CA ILE A 110 -4.01 11.56 -3.59
C ILE A 110 -3.85 12.77 -4.52
N VAL A 111 -3.04 12.66 -5.58
CA VAL A 111 -2.89 13.73 -6.59
C VAL A 111 -4.25 14.06 -7.23
N GLY A 112 -5.02 13.05 -7.63
CA GLY A 112 -6.36 13.23 -8.19
C GLY A 112 -7.31 13.95 -7.25
N LEU A 113 -7.35 13.53 -5.97
CA LEU A 113 -8.19 14.17 -4.93
C LEU A 113 -7.76 15.61 -4.65
N VAL A 114 -6.46 15.88 -4.63
CA VAL A 114 -5.92 17.25 -4.49
C VAL A 114 -6.34 18.10 -5.69
N LEU A 115 -6.19 17.61 -6.91
CA LEU A 115 -6.64 18.32 -8.11
C LEU A 115 -8.16 18.59 -8.06
N GLN A 116 -8.97 17.63 -7.60
CA GLN A 116 -10.40 17.79 -7.41
C GLN A 116 -10.73 18.97 -6.47
N LEU A 117 -10.01 19.09 -5.35
CA LEU A 117 -10.21 20.18 -4.37
C LEU A 117 -9.89 21.57 -4.94
N PHE A 118 -8.97 21.66 -5.90
CA PHE A 118 -8.55 22.92 -6.53
C PHE A 118 -9.18 23.13 -7.92
N SER A 119 -10.08 22.26 -8.34
CA SER A 119 -10.71 22.33 -9.67
C SER A 119 -11.55 23.60 -9.79
N LYS A 120 -11.20 24.47 -10.75
CA LYS A 120 -12.01 25.63 -11.16
C LYS A 120 -12.22 25.65 -12.67
N GLY A 121 -12.43 24.47 -13.28
CA GLY A 121 -12.69 24.33 -14.71
C GLY A 121 -12.37 22.95 -15.28
N ASP A 122 -12.95 22.69 -16.45
CA ASP A 122 -13.05 21.39 -17.11
C ASP A 122 -11.71 20.68 -17.35
N ARG A 123 -10.60 21.42 -17.52
CA ARG A 123 -9.27 20.84 -17.75
C ARG A 123 -8.66 20.21 -16.49
N LEU A 124 -8.88 20.80 -15.32
CA LEU A 124 -8.36 20.30 -14.05
C LEU A 124 -9.17 19.09 -13.58
N GLU A 125 -10.49 19.11 -13.81
CA GLU A 125 -11.39 18.00 -13.53
C GLU A 125 -11.03 16.75 -14.34
N ARG A 126 -10.74 16.90 -15.64
CA ARG A 126 -10.26 15.78 -16.47
C ARG A 126 -8.95 15.19 -15.95
N ARG A 127 -7.98 16.04 -15.57
CA ARG A 127 -6.71 15.57 -14.99
C ARG A 127 -6.89 14.87 -13.64
N ALA A 128 -7.83 15.34 -12.82
CA ALA A 128 -8.19 14.67 -11.58
C ALA A 128 -8.76 13.28 -11.86
N ALA A 129 -9.69 13.16 -12.81
CA ALA A 129 -10.27 11.89 -13.23
C ALA A 129 -9.22 10.93 -13.80
N ASP A 130 -8.33 11.40 -14.68
CA ASP A 130 -7.25 10.59 -15.26
C ASP A 130 -6.31 10.05 -14.18
N ALA A 131 -5.94 10.89 -13.20
CA ALA A 131 -5.08 10.50 -12.09
C ALA A 131 -5.78 9.48 -11.16
N LEU A 132 -7.06 9.67 -10.86
CA LEU A 132 -7.85 8.71 -10.08
C LEU A 132 -7.98 7.36 -10.80
N LEU A 133 -8.23 7.38 -12.12
CA LEU A 133 -8.35 6.17 -12.93
C LEU A 133 -7.02 5.42 -13.00
N ALA A 134 -5.93 6.12 -13.28
CA ALA A 134 -4.59 5.53 -13.29
C ALA A 134 -4.22 4.98 -11.90
N GLY A 135 -4.58 5.69 -10.83
CA GLY A 135 -4.44 5.24 -9.46
C GLY A 135 -5.17 3.93 -9.20
N ALA A 136 -6.44 3.83 -9.60
CA ALA A 136 -7.25 2.63 -9.45
C ALA A 136 -6.70 1.44 -10.25
N VAL A 137 -6.22 1.67 -11.48
CA VAL A 137 -5.59 0.62 -12.30
C VAL A 137 -4.33 0.07 -11.63
N LEU A 138 -3.44 0.93 -11.13
CA LEU A 138 -2.25 0.50 -10.39
C LEU A 138 -2.63 -0.25 -9.10
N TRP A 139 -3.72 0.15 -8.46
CA TRP A 139 -4.20 -0.50 -7.25
C TRP A 139 -4.78 -1.89 -7.52
N ILE A 140 -5.39 -2.13 -8.69
CA ILE A 140 -5.89 -3.46 -9.09
C ILE A 140 -4.75 -4.38 -9.55
N LEU A 141 -3.70 -3.80 -10.14
CA LEU A 141 -2.54 -4.55 -10.62
C LEU A 141 -1.57 -4.96 -9.50
N GLY A 142 -1.55 -4.21 -8.40
CA GLY A 142 -0.81 -4.56 -7.18
C GLY A 142 -1.55 -5.62 -6.36
#